data_AF-A0AAD3HLP7-F1
#
_entry.id   AF-A0AAD3HLP7-F1
#
_cell.length_a   1.000
_cell.length_b   1.000
_cell.length_c   1.000
_cell.angle_alpha   90.00
_cell.angle_beta   90.00
_cell.angle_gamma   90.00
#
_symmetry.space_group_name_H-M   'P 1'
#
loop_
_entity.id
_entity.type
_entity.pdbx_description
1 polymer ?
#
loop_
_entity_poly.entity_id
_entity_poly.type
_entity_poly.pdbx_seq_one_letter_code
_entity_poly.pdbx_strand_id
1 'polypeptide(L)'
;MSRALQILALLIPVFIGAADLTQAQGCPGVNGYSFYPLQEVAGAFTIRVRNLAGNLSDIAADCGRTPRCNGFSTRGQLLRVPLAPTFSFLDGSDPSTLPCDGTYIAASRTLSGLIPPAGVNASKLRAESEKAYIGMQAVIAAANRVAAKLLESGLNPRNASRLPAGDLARAFDDARTPLSQSSSTSGSYSYPDVLAALSYPVWDSRQANGTAYNYISPVKD
;
A
#
# COMPACT_ATOMS: atom_id res chain seq x y z
N MET A 1 44.06 56.41 -30.14
CA MET A 1 44.36 56.39 -28.69
C MET A 1 43.05 56.54 -27.93
N SER A 2 42.76 55.61 -27.00
CA SER A 2 41.76 55.74 -25.90
C SER A 2 40.27 55.79 -26.32
N ARG A 3 39.29 55.05 -25.77
CA ARG A 3 39.16 54.22 -24.56
C ARG A 3 38.09 53.14 -24.83
N ALA A 4 38.36 51.89 -24.47
CA ALA A 4 37.34 50.84 -24.42
C ALA A 4 36.80 50.75 -22.98
N LEU A 5 35.49 50.94 -22.83
CA LEU A 5 34.76 50.87 -21.58
C LEU A 5 34.32 49.40 -21.39
N GLN A 6 34.97 48.68 -20.47
CA GLN A 6 34.59 47.32 -20.08
C GLN A 6 33.50 47.39 -18.99
N ILE A 7 32.32 46.88 -19.30
CA ILE A 7 31.25 46.59 -18.33
C ILE A 7 31.43 45.12 -17.93
N LEU A 8 31.93 44.88 -16.72
CA LEU A 8 32.09 43.54 -16.15
C LEU A 8 30.80 43.16 -15.41
N ALA A 9 30.06 42.21 -15.96
CA ALA A 9 28.88 41.62 -15.34
C ALA A 9 29.31 40.75 -14.13
N LEU A 10 28.84 41.12 -12.94
CA LEU A 10 29.01 40.35 -11.70
C LEU A 10 27.95 39.23 -11.68
N LEU A 11 28.34 38.02 -12.07
CA LEU A 11 27.59 36.79 -11.81
C LEU A 11 27.75 36.43 -10.33
N ILE A 12 26.70 36.59 -9.54
CA ILE A 12 26.59 36.04 -8.17
C ILE A 12 26.09 34.60 -8.32
N PRO A 13 26.91 33.55 -8.09
CA PRO A 13 26.37 32.23 -7.88
C PRO A 13 25.71 32.19 -6.50
N VAL A 14 24.38 32.15 -6.49
CA VAL A 14 23.61 31.69 -5.34
C VAL A 14 23.93 30.21 -5.17
N PHE A 15 24.95 29.89 -4.38
CA PHE A 15 25.11 28.56 -3.82
C PHE A 15 23.99 28.39 -2.80
N ILE A 16 22.88 27.80 -3.24
CA ILE A 16 21.99 27.07 -2.34
C ILE A 16 22.85 25.95 -1.80
N GLY A 17 23.40 26.16 -0.59
CA GLY A 17 24.02 25.08 0.15
C GLY A 17 22.97 24.00 0.33
N ALA A 18 23.10 22.93 -0.46
CA ALA A 18 22.64 21.64 -0.02
C ALA A 18 23.30 21.45 1.34
N ALA A 19 22.50 21.47 2.41
CA ALA A 19 22.95 20.90 3.67
C ALA A 19 23.24 19.44 3.33
N ASP A 20 24.52 19.15 3.08
CA ASP A 20 25.04 17.81 3.08
C ASP A 20 24.59 17.22 4.40
N LEU A 21 23.59 16.34 4.33
CA LEU A 21 23.34 15.32 5.31
C LEU A 21 24.64 14.53 5.37
N THR A 22 25.58 14.99 6.20
CA THR A 22 26.69 14.18 6.67
C THR A 22 26.03 12.94 7.24
N GLN A 23 26.03 11.89 6.43
CA GLN A 23 25.82 10.53 6.85
C GLN A 23 26.51 10.38 8.19
N ALA A 24 25.78 9.92 9.20
CA ALA A 24 26.37 9.58 10.49
C ALA A 24 27.36 8.42 10.27
N GLN A 25 28.55 8.75 9.79
CA GLN A 25 29.66 7.84 9.55
C GLN A 25 30.13 7.34 10.91
N GLY A 26 29.51 6.25 11.37
CA GLY A 26 29.82 5.63 12.66
C GLY A 26 28.64 4.94 13.35
N CYS A 27 27.40 5.20 12.96
CA CYS A 27 26.26 4.52 13.61
C CYS A 27 26.04 3.11 13.05
N PRO A 28 25.65 2.13 13.88
CA PRO A 28 25.65 0.73 13.46
C PRO A 28 24.50 0.43 12.49
N GLY A 29 24.81 -0.10 11.31
CA GLY A 29 23.79 -0.58 10.39
C GLY A 29 23.10 -1.86 10.92
N VAL A 30 21.81 -2.00 10.62
CA VAL A 30 21.04 -3.22 10.92
C VAL A 30 20.51 -3.81 9.62
N ASN A 31 20.83 -5.07 9.35
CA ASN A 31 20.42 -5.73 8.10
C ASN A 31 18.88 -5.77 7.97
N GLY A 32 18.36 -5.39 6.80
CA GLY A 32 16.94 -5.32 6.51
C GLY A 32 16.24 -4.06 7.03
N TYR A 33 16.98 -3.11 7.61
CA TYR A 33 16.46 -1.85 8.11
C TYR A 33 17.19 -0.65 7.50
N SER A 34 16.42 0.39 7.21
CA SER A 34 16.95 1.73 6.90
C SER A 34 17.03 2.54 8.18
N PHE A 35 18.19 3.14 8.44
CA PHE A 35 18.41 3.99 9.61
C PHE A 35 18.17 5.47 9.29
N TYR A 36 17.45 6.14 10.18
CA TYR A 36 17.16 7.57 10.12
C TYR A 36 17.77 8.24 11.36
N PRO A 37 19.00 8.80 11.24
CA PRO A 37 19.72 9.37 12.36
C PRO A 37 19.05 10.67 12.84
N LEU A 38 19.04 10.84 14.16
CA LEU A 38 18.44 11.96 14.88
C LEU A 38 16.99 12.24 14.47
N GLN A 39 16.29 11.20 14.03
CA GLN A 39 14.93 11.29 13.53
C GLN A 39 14.03 10.27 14.21
N GLU A 40 12.83 10.72 14.52
CA GLU A 40 11.70 9.92 14.95
C GLU A 40 10.57 10.01 13.93
N VAL A 41 9.64 9.05 13.98
CA VAL A 41 8.53 9.01 13.04
C VAL A 41 7.27 9.54 13.73
N ALA A 42 6.80 10.69 13.26
CA ALA A 42 5.56 11.29 13.73
C ALA A 42 4.39 10.32 13.48
N GLY A 43 3.59 10.07 14.51
CA GLY A 43 2.45 9.15 14.46
C GLY A 43 2.83 7.66 14.48
N ALA A 44 4.10 7.30 14.72
CA ALA A 44 4.44 5.92 15.05
C ALA A 44 3.84 5.50 16.38
N PHE A 45 3.27 4.30 16.42
CA PHE A 45 2.74 3.72 17.65
C PHE A 45 3.82 2.88 18.34
N THR A 46 4.17 3.21 19.57
CA THR A 46 5.05 2.40 20.40
C THR A 46 4.31 1.16 20.88
N ILE A 47 4.69 0.00 20.34
CA ILE A 47 4.12 -1.30 20.71
C ILE A 47 4.54 -1.66 22.14
N ARG A 48 5.84 -1.50 22.44
CA ARG A 48 6.42 -1.68 23.76
C ARG A 48 7.82 -1.07 23.80
N VAL A 49 8.30 -0.79 25.00
CA VAL A 49 9.69 -0.39 25.26
C VAL A 49 10.44 -1.57 25.84
N ARG A 50 11.66 -1.83 25.35
CA ARG A 50 12.54 -2.88 25.86
C ARG A 50 13.78 -2.26 26.47
N ASN A 51 14.19 -2.78 27.62
CA ASN A 51 15.49 -2.52 28.21
C ASN A 51 16.59 -3.31 27.46
N LEU A 52 16.73 -3.02 26.16
CA LEU A 52 17.75 -3.59 25.27
C LEU A 52 18.60 -2.47 24.64
N ALA A 53 18.59 -1.28 25.25
CA ALA A 53 19.28 -0.09 24.73
C ALA A 53 20.74 -0.44 24.38
N GLY A 54 21.14 -0.14 23.14
CA GLY A 54 22.49 -0.39 22.63
C GLY A 54 22.72 -1.73 21.93
N ASN A 55 21.86 -2.75 22.10
CA ASN A 55 21.97 -4.01 21.34
C ASN A 55 20.96 -4.05 20.18
N LEU A 56 21.32 -3.38 19.08
CA LEU A 56 20.43 -3.16 17.94
C LEU A 56 20.04 -4.46 17.22
N SER A 57 20.92 -5.47 17.17
CA SER A 57 20.59 -6.78 16.59
C SER A 57 19.50 -7.50 17.38
N ASP A 58 19.53 -7.41 18.71
CA ASP A 58 18.53 -8.04 19.57
C ASP A 58 17.19 -7.30 19.46
N ILE A 59 17.21 -5.97 19.38
CA ILE A 59 16.00 -5.18 19.14
C ILE A 59 15.39 -5.53 17.76
N ALA A 60 16.22 -5.66 16.73
CA ALA A 60 15.79 -6.04 15.38
C ALA A 60 15.16 -7.45 15.35
N ALA A 61 15.80 -8.43 16.01
CA ALA A 61 15.27 -9.78 16.14
C ALA A 61 13.94 -9.79 16.90
N ASP A 62 13.81 -8.98 17.96
CA ASP A 62 12.59 -8.85 18.73
C ASP A 62 11.46 -8.19 17.92
N CYS A 63 11.78 -7.16 17.13
CA CYS A 63 10.84 -6.59 16.17
C CYS A 63 10.41 -7.63 15.10
N GLY A 64 11.35 -8.44 14.61
CA GLY A 64 11.08 -9.52 13.65
C GLY A 64 10.04 -10.53 14.15
N ARG A 65 10.08 -10.86 15.44
CA ARG A 65 9.14 -11.78 16.13
C ARG A 65 7.86 -11.10 16.62
N THR A 66 7.84 -9.78 16.71
CA THR A 66 6.70 -9.03 17.24
C THR A 66 5.68 -8.77 16.14
N PRO A 67 4.43 -9.24 16.27
CA PRO A 67 3.37 -8.97 15.30
C PRO A 67 3.18 -7.46 15.11
N ARG A 68 3.04 -7.03 13.85
CA ARG A 68 2.85 -5.62 13.48
C ARG A 68 4.01 -4.67 13.82
N CYS A 69 5.17 -5.18 14.24
CA CYS A 69 6.38 -4.37 14.32
C CYS A 69 7.03 -4.25 12.94
N ASN A 70 7.29 -3.02 12.52
CA ASN A 70 7.99 -2.69 11.28
C ASN A 70 9.05 -1.59 11.47
N GLY A 71 9.37 -1.22 12.71
CA GLY A 71 10.49 -0.35 13.04
C GLY A 71 10.83 -0.38 14.52
N PHE A 72 11.96 0.21 14.89
CA PHE A 72 12.36 0.37 16.28
C PHE A 72 13.29 1.58 16.45
N SER A 73 13.34 2.15 17.66
CA SER A 73 14.29 3.22 17.99
C SER A 73 15.56 2.69 18.67
N THR A 74 16.63 3.47 18.61
CA THR A 74 17.90 3.21 19.32
C THR A 74 17.71 3.11 20.84
N ARG A 75 16.66 3.76 21.35
CA ARG A 75 16.22 3.73 22.75
C ARG A 75 15.42 2.46 23.12
N GLY A 76 15.33 1.47 22.22
CA GLY A 76 14.71 0.17 22.49
C GLY A 76 13.18 0.15 22.37
N GLN A 77 12.58 1.17 21.76
CA GLN A 77 11.13 1.17 21.49
C GLN A 77 10.85 0.33 20.24
N LEU A 78 9.95 -0.64 20.34
CA LEU A 78 9.40 -1.32 19.17
C LEU A 78 8.23 -0.51 18.63
N LEU A 79 8.24 -0.25 17.33
CA LEU A 79 7.34 0.69 16.69
C LEU A 79 6.49 0.00 15.62
N ARG A 80 5.25 0.47 15.52
CA ARG A 80 4.48 0.41 14.28
C ARG A 80 4.54 1.77 13.61
N VAL A 81 5.36 1.83 12.57
CA VAL A 81 5.61 2.98 11.70
C VAL A 81 4.53 3.04 10.62
N PRO A 82 3.93 4.21 10.33
CA PRO A 82 3.01 4.41 9.21
C PRO A 82 3.62 4.04 7.85
N LEU A 83 2.75 3.78 6.87
CA LEU A 83 3.16 3.39 5.52
C LEU A 83 3.92 4.52 4.78
N ALA A 84 3.51 5.76 5.05
CA ALA A 84 4.19 6.97 4.62
C ALA A 84 4.71 7.67 5.90
N PRO A 85 5.91 7.31 6.38
CA PRO A 85 6.45 7.91 7.59
C PRO A 85 6.77 9.38 7.34
N THR A 86 6.26 10.24 8.23
CA THR A 86 6.71 11.62 8.32
C THR A 86 7.73 11.69 9.43
N PHE A 87 8.91 12.22 9.13
CA PHE A 87 10.00 12.31 10.10
C PHE A 87 9.99 13.66 10.81
N SER A 88 10.27 13.62 12.10
CA SER A 88 10.62 14.79 12.92
C SER A 88 12.02 14.61 13.47
N PHE A 89 12.75 15.71 13.64
CA PHE A 89 14.06 15.68 14.28
C PHE A 89 13.89 15.49 15.78
N LEU A 90 14.75 14.66 16.37
CA LEU A 90 14.90 14.57 17.81
C LEU A 90 15.41 15.92 18.34
N ASP A 91 14.92 16.33 19.50
CA ASP A 91 15.36 17.54 20.15
C ASP A 91 16.83 17.41 20.59
N GLY A 92 17.72 18.09 19.87
CA GLY A 92 19.15 18.12 20.17
C GLY A 92 19.51 18.94 21.40
N SER A 93 18.56 19.69 21.98
CA SER A 93 18.75 20.38 23.26
C SER A 93 18.52 19.46 24.47
N ASP A 94 17.91 18.29 24.25
CA ASP A 94 17.76 17.25 25.27
C ASP A 94 19.13 16.56 25.52
N PRO A 95 19.66 16.58 26.75
CA PRO A 95 20.95 15.95 27.08
C PRO A 95 20.94 14.42 26.93
N SER A 96 19.75 13.80 26.80
CA SER A 96 19.61 12.37 26.50
C SER A 96 19.73 12.04 25.02
N THR A 97 19.75 13.03 24.12
CA THR A 97 19.91 12.84 22.68
C THR A 97 21.36 12.57 22.33
N LEU A 98 21.63 11.34 21.91
CA LEU A 98 22.96 10.90 21.50
C LEU A 98 23.17 11.06 19.98
N PRO A 99 24.42 11.20 19.49
CA PRO A 99 24.71 11.36 18.06
C PRO A 99 24.20 10.21 17.17
N CYS A 100 24.07 9.00 17.72
CA CYS A 100 23.52 7.83 17.04
C CYS A 100 22.10 7.50 17.47
N ASP A 101 21.39 8.42 18.11
CA ASP A 101 19.95 8.24 18.31
C ASP A 101 19.20 8.33 17.00
N GLY A 102 18.07 7.63 16.91
CA GLY A 102 17.23 7.64 15.73
C GLY A 102 16.34 6.41 15.61
N THR A 103 15.79 6.24 14.42
CA THR A 103 14.81 5.19 14.14
C THR A 103 15.28 4.28 13.01
N TYR A 104 15.14 2.98 13.20
CA TYR A 104 15.30 1.95 12.18
C TYR A 104 13.93 1.56 11.66
N ILE A 105 13.73 1.62 10.34
CA ILE A 105 12.50 1.19 9.69
C ILE A 105 12.81 -0.02 8.81
N ALA A 106 12.03 -1.08 8.97
CA ALA A 106 12.21 -2.29 8.18
C ALA A 106 11.94 -1.99 6.70
N ALA A 107 12.91 -2.26 5.83
CA ALA A 107 12.81 -1.98 4.40
C ALA A 107 11.73 -2.85 3.72
N SER A 108 11.42 -4.01 4.32
CA SER A 108 10.59 -5.03 3.71
C SER A 108 9.39 -5.44 4.56
N ARG A 109 8.96 -4.68 5.57
CA ARG A 109 7.78 -5.06 6.40
C ARG A 109 6.61 -4.11 6.18
N THR A 110 5.43 -4.67 6.00
CA THR A 110 4.16 -3.92 5.92
C THR A 110 3.69 -3.47 7.30
N LEU A 111 2.59 -2.69 7.35
CA LEU A 111 1.93 -2.28 8.60
C LEU A 111 1.46 -3.45 9.48
N SER A 112 1.19 -4.61 8.89
CA SER A 112 0.87 -5.83 9.64
C SER A 112 2.12 -6.58 10.12
N GLY A 113 3.32 -6.06 9.83
CA GLY A 113 4.60 -6.69 10.15
C GLY A 113 4.95 -7.85 9.23
N LEU A 114 4.24 -8.01 8.11
CA LEU A 114 4.48 -9.08 7.14
C LEU A 114 5.52 -8.65 6.12
N ILE A 115 6.31 -9.62 5.63
CA ILE A 115 7.22 -9.39 4.51
C ILE A 115 6.42 -9.63 3.22
N PRO A 116 6.25 -8.63 2.34
CA PRO A 116 5.60 -8.85 1.07
C PRO A 116 6.51 -9.69 0.16
N PRO A 117 5.95 -10.47 -0.78
CA PRO A 117 6.73 -11.20 -1.76
C PRO A 117 7.68 -10.29 -2.55
N ALA A 118 8.76 -10.87 -3.08
CA ALA A 118 9.76 -10.12 -3.84
C ALA A 118 9.12 -9.34 -5.00
N GLY A 119 9.48 -8.06 -5.15
CA GLY A 119 8.94 -7.18 -6.20
C GLY A 119 7.53 -6.62 -5.94
N VAL A 120 6.96 -6.85 -4.74
CA VAL A 120 5.69 -6.27 -4.31
C VAL A 120 5.97 -5.22 -3.24
N ASN A 121 5.71 -3.95 -3.58
CA ASN A 121 5.78 -2.84 -2.62
C ASN A 121 4.39 -2.26 -2.36
N ALA A 122 4.30 -1.39 -1.35
CA ALA A 122 3.05 -0.78 -0.91
C ALA A 122 2.32 -0.01 -2.04
N SER A 123 3.06 0.73 -2.86
CA SER A 123 2.49 1.51 -3.97
C SER A 123 1.93 0.60 -5.06
N LYS A 124 2.64 -0.48 -5.39
CA LYS A 124 2.19 -1.49 -6.35
C LYS A 124 0.94 -2.21 -5.84
N LEU A 125 0.92 -2.62 -4.57
CA LEU A 125 -0.27 -3.21 -3.94
C LEU A 125 -1.46 -2.24 -3.99
N ARG A 126 -1.24 -0.96 -3.68
CA ARG A 126 -2.29 0.06 -3.73
C ARG A 126 -2.86 0.21 -5.15
N ALA A 127 -2.00 0.35 -6.16
CA ALA A 127 -2.42 0.47 -7.55
C ALA A 127 -3.15 -0.78 -8.07
N GLU A 128 -2.65 -1.98 -7.72
CA GLU A 128 -3.30 -3.24 -8.08
C GLU A 128 -4.67 -3.38 -7.36
N SER A 129 -4.76 -2.95 -6.10
CA SER A 129 -6.00 -3.01 -5.32
C SER A 129 -7.04 -2.01 -5.83
N GLU A 130 -6.62 -0.81 -6.21
CA GLU A 130 -7.48 0.20 -6.83
C GLU A 130 -8.03 -0.30 -8.17
N LYS A 131 -7.17 -0.84 -9.03
CA LYS A 131 -7.59 -1.44 -10.30
C LYS A 131 -8.56 -2.62 -10.08
N ALA A 132 -8.27 -3.48 -9.12
CA ALA A 132 -9.15 -4.61 -8.76
C ALA A 132 -10.51 -4.12 -8.25
N TYR A 133 -10.54 -3.06 -7.42
CA TYR A 133 -11.76 -2.47 -6.90
C TYR A 133 -12.65 -1.88 -8.02
N ILE A 134 -12.06 -1.14 -8.95
CA ILE A 134 -12.81 -0.59 -10.09
C ILE A 134 -13.36 -1.73 -10.97
N GLY A 135 -12.57 -2.79 -11.21
CA GLY A 135 -13.04 -4.00 -11.90
C GLY A 135 -14.22 -4.67 -11.19
N MET A 136 -14.13 -4.83 -9.87
CA MET A 136 -15.20 -5.37 -9.03
C MET A 136 -16.50 -4.54 -9.14
N GLN A 137 -16.40 -3.21 -9.09
CA GLN A 137 -17.57 -2.32 -9.26
C GLN A 137 -18.21 -2.49 -10.64
N ALA A 138 -17.39 -2.67 -11.69
CA ALA A 138 -17.87 -2.93 -13.04
C ALA A 138 -18.64 -4.25 -13.14
N VAL A 139 -18.11 -5.32 -12.53
CA VAL A 139 -18.78 -6.63 -12.44
C VAL A 139 -20.13 -6.50 -11.72
N ILE A 140 -20.17 -5.84 -10.57
CA ILE A 140 -21.40 -5.64 -9.78
C ILE A 140 -22.44 -4.85 -10.59
N ALA A 141 -22.02 -3.77 -11.24
CA ALA A 141 -22.92 -2.95 -12.06
C ALA A 141 -23.47 -3.71 -13.27
N ALA A 142 -22.67 -4.58 -13.90
CA ALA A 142 -23.12 -5.46 -14.98
C ALA A 142 -24.09 -6.52 -14.45
N ALA A 143 -23.73 -7.22 -13.37
CA ALA A 143 -24.56 -8.26 -12.75
C ALA A 143 -25.92 -7.71 -12.29
N ASN A 144 -25.97 -6.53 -11.67
CA ASN A 144 -27.24 -5.93 -11.24
C ASN A 144 -28.18 -5.63 -12.41
N ARG A 145 -27.65 -5.15 -13.55
CA ARG A 145 -28.44 -4.90 -14.76
C ARG A 145 -28.99 -6.19 -15.36
N VAL A 146 -28.16 -7.22 -15.47
CA VAL A 146 -28.56 -8.53 -16.01
C VAL A 146 -29.55 -9.22 -15.05
N ALA A 147 -29.32 -9.15 -13.74
CA ALA A 147 -30.21 -9.72 -12.73
C ALA A 147 -31.62 -9.14 -12.82
N ALA A 148 -31.75 -7.82 -13.03
CA ALA A 148 -33.04 -7.17 -13.23
C ALA A 148 -33.78 -7.76 -14.44
N LYS A 149 -33.10 -7.98 -15.56
CA LYS A 149 -33.70 -8.57 -16.77
C LYS A 149 -34.07 -10.04 -16.64
N LEU A 150 -33.27 -10.80 -15.91
CA LEU A 150 -33.63 -12.18 -15.55
C LEU A 150 -34.89 -12.21 -14.68
N LEU A 151 -34.98 -11.34 -13.66
CA LEU A 151 -36.16 -11.26 -12.80
C LEU A 151 -37.42 -10.81 -13.55
N GLU A 152 -37.31 -9.81 -14.43
CA GLU A 152 -38.40 -9.37 -15.33
C GLU A 152 -38.92 -10.53 -16.21
N SER A 153 -38.02 -11.45 -16.58
CA SER A 153 -38.34 -12.64 -17.37
C SER A 153 -38.78 -13.86 -16.53
N GLY A 154 -38.95 -13.70 -15.21
CA GLY A 154 -39.34 -14.78 -14.30
C GLY A 154 -38.22 -15.79 -13.99
N LEU A 155 -36.97 -15.48 -14.35
CA LEU A 155 -35.80 -16.31 -14.12
C LEU A 155 -35.07 -15.88 -12.84
N ASN A 156 -34.57 -16.85 -12.07
CA ASN A 156 -33.82 -16.56 -10.84
C ASN A 156 -32.33 -16.31 -11.15
N PRO A 157 -31.78 -15.10 -10.89
CA PRO A 157 -30.38 -14.78 -11.14
C PRO A 157 -29.40 -15.69 -10.39
N ARG A 158 -29.78 -16.22 -9.22
CA ARG A 158 -28.92 -17.14 -8.45
C ARG A 158 -28.65 -18.45 -9.18
N ASN A 159 -29.54 -18.83 -10.09
CA ASN A 159 -29.41 -20.00 -10.94
C ASN A 159 -28.72 -19.70 -12.27
N ALA A 160 -28.08 -18.53 -12.45
CA ALA A 160 -27.48 -18.12 -13.72
C ALA A 160 -26.57 -19.20 -14.33
N SER A 161 -25.77 -19.91 -13.53
CA SER A 161 -24.92 -21.02 -13.99
C SER A 161 -25.66 -22.25 -14.55
N ARG A 162 -26.98 -22.33 -14.32
CA ARG A 162 -27.87 -23.43 -14.76
C ARG A 162 -28.89 -22.97 -15.80
N LEU A 163 -28.97 -21.67 -16.09
CA LEU A 163 -29.88 -21.14 -17.10
C LEU A 163 -29.35 -21.49 -18.51
N PRO A 164 -30.25 -21.72 -19.48
CA PRO A 164 -29.86 -21.86 -20.87
C PRO A 164 -29.05 -20.65 -21.36
N ALA A 165 -28.00 -20.90 -22.15
CA ALA A 165 -27.15 -19.84 -22.69
C ALA A 165 -27.95 -18.79 -23.48
N GLY A 166 -29.04 -19.19 -24.14
CA GLY A 166 -29.93 -18.28 -24.87
C GLY A 166 -30.67 -17.29 -23.95
N ASP A 167 -31.11 -17.73 -22.78
CA ASP A 167 -31.80 -16.86 -21.82
C ASP A 167 -30.83 -15.86 -21.18
N LEU A 168 -29.61 -16.30 -20.89
CA LEU A 168 -28.53 -15.42 -20.42
C LEU A 168 -28.13 -14.41 -21.49
N ALA A 169 -27.90 -14.84 -22.74
CA ALA A 169 -27.55 -13.94 -23.83
C ALA A 169 -28.62 -12.86 -24.02
N ARG A 170 -29.90 -13.25 -24.02
CA ARG A 170 -31.02 -12.30 -24.10
C ARG A 170 -31.02 -11.32 -22.93
N ALA A 171 -30.80 -11.79 -21.70
CA ALA A 171 -30.75 -10.90 -20.54
C ALA A 171 -29.59 -9.88 -20.61
N PHE A 172 -28.44 -10.25 -21.17
CA PHE A 172 -27.32 -9.32 -21.40
C PHE A 172 -27.67 -8.29 -22.49
N ASP A 173 -28.27 -8.72 -23.60
CA ASP A 173 -28.70 -7.84 -24.69
C ASP A 173 -29.79 -6.85 -24.21
N ASP A 174 -30.82 -7.34 -23.50
CA ASP A 174 -31.90 -6.52 -22.94
C ASP A 174 -31.38 -5.54 -21.89
N ALA A 175 -30.34 -5.93 -21.14
CA ALA A 175 -29.65 -5.08 -20.19
C ALA A 175 -28.65 -4.11 -20.83
N ARG A 176 -28.47 -4.17 -22.17
CA ARG A 176 -27.44 -3.43 -22.93
C ARG A 176 -26.07 -3.54 -22.27
N THR A 177 -25.75 -4.74 -21.80
CA THR A 177 -24.52 -5.02 -21.06
C THR A 177 -23.66 -5.93 -21.93
N PRO A 178 -22.46 -5.50 -22.37
CA PRO A 178 -21.61 -6.36 -23.17
C PRO A 178 -21.18 -7.58 -22.35
N LEU A 179 -20.96 -8.72 -23.03
CA LEU A 179 -20.51 -9.95 -22.36
C LEU A 179 -19.15 -9.79 -21.67
N SER A 180 -18.32 -8.86 -22.14
CA SER A 180 -17.05 -8.48 -21.52
C SER A 180 -16.76 -7.01 -21.78
N GLN A 181 -16.08 -6.35 -20.86
CA GLN A 181 -15.55 -5.01 -21.09
C GLN A 181 -14.10 -4.91 -20.63
N SER A 182 -13.32 -4.10 -21.34
CA SER A 182 -11.97 -3.69 -20.92
C SER A 182 -11.92 -2.17 -20.89
N SER A 183 -11.81 -1.61 -19.68
CA SER A 183 -11.68 -0.17 -19.46
C SER A 183 -10.80 0.09 -18.24
N SER A 184 -9.87 1.03 -18.38
CA SER A 184 -9.05 1.54 -17.28
C SER A 184 -9.83 2.50 -16.37
N THR A 185 -10.92 3.08 -16.86
CA THR A 185 -11.70 4.11 -16.15
C THR A 185 -12.98 3.54 -15.56
N SER A 186 -13.67 2.70 -16.31
CA SER A 186 -14.96 2.11 -15.91
C SER A 186 -14.82 0.68 -15.36
N GLY A 187 -13.58 0.19 -15.23
CA GLY A 187 -13.28 -1.17 -14.81
C GLY A 187 -13.39 -2.18 -15.94
N SER A 188 -12.82 -3.35 -15.73
CA SER A 188 -12.82 -4.45 -16.70
C SER A 188 -13.48 -5.67 -16.09
N TYR A 189 -14.23 -6.41 -16.89
CA TYR A 189 -14.86 -7.68 -16.48
C TYR A 189 -14.99 -8.63 -17.66
N SER A 190 -15.08 -9.91 -17.34
CA SER A 190 -15.40 -10.98 -18.28
C SER A 190 -16.80 -11.56 -18.02
N TYR A 191 -17.32 -12.30 -18.99
CA TYR A 191 -18.61 -12.97 -18.86
C TYR A 191 -18.67 -13.92 -17.64
N PRO A 192 -17.65 -14.77 -17.39
CA PRO A 192 -17.58 -15.58 -16.17
C PRO A 192 -17.65 -14.76 -14.87
N ASP A 193 -17.04 -13.58 -14.80
CA ASP A 193 -17.06 -12.74 -13.59
C ASP A 193 -18.49 -12.26 -13.28
N VAL A 194 -19.22 -11.85 -14.32
CA VAL A 194 -20.63 -11.41 -14.19
C VAL A 194 -21.52 -12.59 -13.81
N LEU A 195 -21.34 -13.77 -14.41
CA LEU A 195 -22.08 -14.97 -14.01
C LEU A 195 -21.81 -15.37 -12.55
N ALA A 196 -20.56 -15.32 -12.10
CA ALA A 196 -20.20 -15.58 -10.72
C ALA A 196 -20.89 -14.60 -9.78
N ALA A 197 -20.89 -13.30 -10.12
CA ALA A 197 -21.57 -12.28 -9.34
C ALA A 197 -23.10 -12.40 -9.33
N LEU A 198 -23.72 -12.94 -10.40
CA LEU A 198 -25.17 -13.23 -10.41
C LEU A 198 -25.52 -14.39 -9.45
N SER A 199 -24.69 -15.43 -9.41
CA SER A 199 -24.85 -16.55 -8.49
C SER A 199 -24.55 -16.19 -7.03
N TYR A 200 -23.64 -15.23 -6.82
CA TYR A 200 -23.18 -14.77 -5.51
C TYR A 200 -23.22 -13.24 -5.41
N PRO A 201 -24.42 -12.63 -5.29
CA PRO A 201 -24.60 -11.17 -5.32
C PRO A 201 -23.97 -10.46 -4.11
N VAL A 202 -23.71 -11.21 -3.03
CA VAL A 202 -22.84 -10.79 -1.94
C VAL A 202 -21.49 -11.42 -2.22
N TRP A 203 -20.47 -10.60 -2.46
CA TRP A 203 -19.10 -11.05 -2.70
C TRP A 203 -18.63 -11.92 -1.51
N ASP A 204 -18.79 -13.22 -1.66
CA ASP A 204 -18.32 -14.22 -0.73
C ASP A 204 -16.82 -14.44 -0.99
N SER A 205 -16.00 -13.89 -0.11
CA SER A 205 -14.53 -14.06 -0.12
C SER A 205 -14.05 -15.52 0.00
N ARG A 206 -14.95 -16.50 0.18
CA ARG A 206 -14.60 -17.90 0.46
C ARG A 206 -14.18 -18.73 -0.75
N GLN A 207 -14.42 -18.30 -1.98
CA GLN A 207 -14.07 -19.11 -3.16
C GLN A 207 -13.56 -18.29 -4.35
N ALA A 208 -12.31 -17.82 -4.28
CA ALA A 208 -11.52 -17.53 -5.48
C ALA A 208 -10.36 -18.53 -5.53
N ASN A 209 -10.49 -19.54 -6.40
CA ASN A 209 -9.52 -20.59 -6.65
C ASN A 209 -8.12 -20.03 -7.00
N GLY A 210 -7.26 -19.89 -6.00
CA GLY A 210 -5.84 -20.16 -6.15
C GLY A 210 -4.92 -19.07 -6.71
N THR A 211 -5.38 -17.86 -7.08
CA THR A 211 -4.46 -16.80 -7.52
C THR A 211 -4.83 -15.38 -7.10
N ALA A 212 -3.86 -14.74 -6.41
CA ALA A 212 -3.58 -13.31 -6.21
C ALA A 212 -4.50 -12.46 -5.30
N TYR A 213 -4.10 -12.41 -4.01
CA TYR A 213 -4.26 -11.31 -3.05
C TYR A 213 -5.69 -10.79 -2.74
N ASN A 214 -6.48 -11.61 -2.07
CA ASN A 214 -7.65 -11.15 -1.31
C ASN A 214 -7.22 -10.58 0.05
N TYR A 215 -7.08 -9.25 0.16
CA TYR A 215 -6.90 -8.54 1.44
C TYR A 215 -8.13 -7.70 1.83
N ILE A 216 -9.33 -8.22 1.59
CA ILE A 216 -10.56 -7.65 2.16
C ILE A 216 -11.28 -8.76 2.93
N SER A 217 -11.24 -8.67 4.26
CA SER A 217 -12.10 -9.41 5.19
C SER A 217 -12.71 -8.41 6.18
N PRO A 218 -13.70 -8.79 7.00
CA PRO A 218 -14.91 -9.59 6.75
C PRO A 218 -16.17 -8.74 7.02
N VAL A 219 -17.32 -9.10 6.44
CA VAL A 219 -18.59 -8.77 7.08
C VAL A 219 -18.87 -9.91 8.06
N LYS A 220 -18.82 -9.58 9.36
CA LYS A 220 -19.49 -10.36 10.40
C LYS A 220 -20.98 -10.37 10.08
N ASP A 221 -21.62 -11.51 10.38
CA ASP A 221 -23.08 -11.62 10.53
C ASP A 221 -23.69 -10.41 11.26
#